data_AF-E7MP11-F1
#
_entry.id   AF-E7MP11-F1
#
_cell.length_a   1.000
_cell.length_b   1.000
_cell.length_c   1.000
_cell.angle_alpha   90.00
_cell.angle_beta   90.00
_cell.angle_gamma   90.00
#
_symmetry.space_group_name_H-M   'P 1'
#
loop_
_entity.id
_entity.type
_entity.pdbx_description
1 polymer ?
#
loop_
_entity_poly.entity_id
_entity_poly.type
_entity_poly.pdbx_seq_one_letter_code
_entity_poly.pdbx_strand_id
1 'polypeptide(L)'
;MNKYQEALDYLTVSLQVFDETVDDKPYRDELDSKRETARKELQGLVDKATPKKPIHKANGIIVCPKCYRTTANTVSPVYCCCLCGQRLDWSEENENAR
;
A
#
# COMPACT_ATOMS: atom_id res chain seq x y z
N MET A 1 -9.57 6.05 3.93
CA MET A 1 -8.26 5.60 4.46
C MET A 1 -8.28 4.07 4.56
N ASN A 2 -7.16 3.37 4.37
CA ASN A 2 -7.09 1.93 4.67
C ASN A 2 -6.54 1.72 6.10
N LYS A 3 -6.83 0.57 6.73
CA LYS A 3 -6.42 0.29 8.13
C LYS A 3 -4.91 0.34 8.34
N TYR A 4 -4.11 0.05 7.32
CA TYR A 4 -2.65 0.15 7.39
C TYR A 4 -2.19 1.62 7.39
N GLN A 5 -2.85 2.47 6.61
CA GLN A 5 -2.58 3.91 6.62
C GLN A 5 -2.96 4.51 7.98
N GLU A 6 -4.12 4.17 8.53
CA GLU A 6 -4.54 4.63 9.87
C GLU A 6 -3.52 4.22 10.95
N ALA A 7 -3.02 2.98 10.90
CA ALA A 7 -1.99 2.50 11.82
C ALA A 7 -0.66 3.24 11.63
N LEU A 8 -0.26 3.51 10.37
CA LEU A 8 0.96 4.25 10.05
C LEU A 8 0.88 5.71 10.52
N ASP A 9 -0.29 6.34 10.35
CA ASP A 9 -0.55 7.71 10.80
C ASP A 9 -0.46 7.79 12.34
N TYR A 10 -1.12 6.86 13.04
CA TYR A 10 -1.05 6.79 14.51
C TYR A 10 0.38 6.61 15.03
N LEU A 11 1.15 5.70 14.42
CA LEU A 11 2.55 5.48 14.79
C LEU A 11 3.41 6.72 14.51
N THR A 12 3.18 7.41 13.40
CA THR A 12 3.92 8.62 13.04
C THR A 12 3.70 9.72 14.07
N VAL A 13 2.45 9.97 14.47
CA VAL A 13 2.11 10.95 15.52
C VAL A 13 2.72 10.54 16.86
N SER A 14 2.62 9.27 17.23
CA SER A 14 3.17 8.76 18.50
C SER A 14 4.70 8.94 18.58
N LEU A 15 5.40 8.73 17.47
CA LEU A 15 6.86 8.90 17.41
C LEU A 15 7.29 10.37 17.48
N GLN A 16 6.52 11.29 16.90
CA GLN A 16 6.79 12.73 17.03
C GLN A 16 6.73 13.17 18.50
N VAL A 17 5.70 12.75 19.24
CA VAL A 17 5.59 13.03 20.68
C VAL A 17 6.76 12.43 21.46
N PHE A 18 7.22 11.24 21.08
CA PHE A 18 8.39 10.63 21.70
C PHE A 18 9.66 11.47 21.47
N ASP A 19 9.88 11.96 20.25
CA ASP A 19 11.06 12.75 19.91
C ASP A 19 11.07 14.10 20.62
N GLU A 20 9.92 14.69 20.90
CA GLU A 20 9.78 15.92 21.69
C GLU A 20 10.00 15.70 23.20
N THR A 21 9.72 14.50 23.71
CA THR A 21 9.75 14.20 25.15
C THR A 21 11.05 13.56 25.63
N VAL A 22 11.79 12.89 24.75
CA VAL A 22 13.06 12.24 25.09
C VAL A 22 14.24 13.14 24.71
N ASP A 23 14.97 13.63 25.71
CA ASP A 23 16.14 14.49 25.50
C ASP A 23 17.42 13.71 25.11
N ASP A 24 17.43 12.38 25.31
CA ASP A 24 18.56 11.52 24.96
C ASP A 24 18.71 11.40 23.44
N LYS A 25 19.61 12.22 22.89
CA LYS A 25 19.93 12.25 21.46
C LYS A 25 20.59 10.96 20.95
N PRO A 26 21.65 10.41 21.60
CA PRO A 26 22.24 9.13 21.18
C PRO A 26 21.24 8.00 21.05
N TYR A 27 20.29 7.90 21.99
CA TYR A 27 19.25 6.88 21.94
C TYR A 27 18.27 7.08 20.78
N ARG A 28 17.88 8.32 20.48
CA ARG A 28 17.05 8.65 19.30
C ARG A 28 17.75 8.30 17.99
N ASP A 29 19.01 8.70 17.84
CA ASP A 29 19.80 8.46 16.63
C ASP A 29 19.94 6.94 16.34
N GLU A 30 20.08 6.09 17.37
CA GLU A 30 20.13 4.62 17.19
C GLU A 30 18.78 4.06 16.68
N LEU A 31 17.67 4.60 17.17
CA LEU A 31 16.33 4.14 16.82
C LEU A 31 15.90 4.59 15.42
N ASP A 32 16.42 5.70 14.91
CA ASP A 32 16.00 6.26 13.63
C ASP A 32 16.16 5.30 12.46
N SER A 33 17.26 4.54 12.41
CA SER A 33 17.44 3.51 11.36
C SER A 33 16.38 2.40 11.42
N LYS A 34 16.03 1.96 12.64
CA LYS A 34 14.98 0.95 12.86
C LYS A 34 13.61 1.50 12.51
N ARG A 35 13.32 2.76 12.88
CA ARG A 35 12.09 3.48 12.56
C ARG A 35 11.91 3.68 11.07
N GLU A 36 12.96 4.10 10.37
CA GLU A 36 12.94 4.27 8.91
C GLU A 36 12.67 2.95 8.18
N THR A 37 13.29 1.86 8.65
CA THR A 37 13.02 0.52 8.10
C THR A 37 11.58 0.12 8.33
N ALA A 38 11.05 0.26 9.55
CA ALA A 38 9.66 -0.06 9.88
C ALA A 38 8.67 0.80 9.06
N ARG A 39 8.94 2.09 8.90
CA ARG A 39 8.15 3.02 8.10
C ARG A 39 8.07 2.56 6.64
N LYS A 40 9.19 2.16 6.04
CA LYS A 40 9.22 1.65 4.65
C LYS A 40 8.40 0.37 4.49
N GLU A 41 8.50 -0.57 5.42
CA GLU A 41 7.74 -1.83 5.38
C GLU A 41 6.23 -1.57 5.50
N LEU A 42 5.81 -0.72 6.45
CA LEU A 42 4.41 -0.35 6.64
C LEU A 42 3.86 0.42 5.43
N GLN A 43 4.63 1.36 4.87
CA GLN A 43 4.27 2.03 3.63
C GLN A 43 4.11 1.03 2.48
N GLY A 44 4.96 0.01 2.40
CA GLY A 44 4.81 -1.07 1.43
C GLY A 44 3.50 -1.85 1.58
N LEU A 45 2.98 -2.01 2.80
CA LEU A 45 1.66 -2.61 3.05
C LEU A 45 0.53 -1.66 2.63
N VAL A 46 0.65 -0.36 2.93
CA VAL A 46 -0.28 0.67 2.46
C VAL A 46 -0.37 0.66 0.94
N ASP A 47 0.77 0.61 0.25
CA ASP A 47 0.84 0.63 -1.21
C ASP A 47 0.21 -0.62 -1.83
N LYS A 48 0.42 -1.80 -1.22
CA LYS A 48 -0.21 -3.06 -1.64
C LYS A 48 -1.73 -3.03 -1.43
N ALA A 49 -2.17 -2.46 -0.32
CA ALA A 49 -3.58 -2.40 0.07
C ALA A 49 -4.37 -1.29 -0.63
N THR A 50 -3.68 -0.26 -1.14
CA THR A 50 -4.27 0.80 -1.94
C THR A 50 -4.75 0.22 -3.28
N PRO A 51 -6.05 0.24 -3.59
CA PRO A 51 -6.56 -0.27 -4.86
C PRO A 51 -5.92 0.44 -6.05
N LYS A 52 -5.51 -0.33 -7.06
CA LYS A 52 -5.01 0.20 -8.34
C LYS A 52 -5.77 -0.43 -9.50
N LYS A 53 -6.08 0.36 -10.51
CA LYS A 53 -6.75 -0.16 -11.71
C LYS A 53 -5.84 -1.15 -12.45
N PRO A 54 -6.38 -2.31 -12.87
CA PRO A 54 -5.68 -3.22 -13.77
C PRO A 54 -5.32 -2.53 -15.09
N ILE A 55 -4.24 -3.00 -15.72
CA ILE A 55 -3.84 -2.50 -17.04
C ILE A 55 -4.47 -3.40 -18.10
N HIS A 56 -5.29 -2.80 -18.96
CA HIS A 56 -5.87 -3.47 -20.12
C HIS A 56 -4.92 -3.32 -21.32
N LYS A 57 -4.55 -4.46 -21.93
CA LYS A 57 -3.73 -4.50 -23.15
C LYS A 57 -4.63 -4.66 -24.38
N ALA A 58 -4.12 -4.24 -25.55
CA ALA A 58 -4.87 -4.23 -26.82
C ALA A 58 -5.39 -5.62 -27.26
N ASN A 59 -4.77 -6.71 -26.80
CA ASN A 59 -5.16 -8.09 -27.09
C ASN A 59 -6.17 -8.66 -26.07
N GLY A 60 -6.79 -7.83 -25.24
CA GLY A 60 -7.76 -8.25 -24.22
C GLY A 60 -7.12 -8.84 -22.95
N ILE A 61 -5.78 -8.88 -22.86
CA ILE A 61 -5.08 -9.33 -21.67
C ILE A 61 -5.15 -8.24 -20.60
N ILE A 62 -5.52 -8.65 -19.39
CA ILE A 62 -5.50 -7.79 -18.20
C ILE A 62 -4.30 -8.18 -17.34
N VAL A 63 -3.52 -7.18 -16.92
CA VAL A 63 -2.31 -7.40 -16.10
C VAL A 63 -2.32 -6.56 -14.82
N CYS A 64 -1.66 -7.08 -13.79
CA CYS A 64 -1.47 -6.38 -12.54
C CYS A 64 -0.58 -5.14 -12.74
N PRO A 65 -0.96 -3.96 -12.22
CA PRO A 65 -0.17 -2.73 -12.38
C PRO A 65 1.13 -2.72 -11.57
N LYS A 66 1.31 -3.64 -10.61
CA LYS A 66 2.50 -3.71 -9.76
C LYS A 66 3.56 -4.70 -10.27
N CYS A 67 3.15 -5.91 -10.62
CA CYS A 67 4.07 -6.97 -11.06
C CYS A 67 3.97 -7.30 -12.55
N TYR A 68 3.05 -6.67 -13.29
CA TYR A 68 2.84 -6.82 -14.73
C TYR A 68 2.51 -8.23 -15.21
N ARG A 69 2.17 -9.13 -14.28
CA ARG A 69 1.72 -10.48 -14.58
C ARG A 69 0.22 -10.49 -14.85
N THR A 70 -0.17 -11.38 -15.75
CA THR A 70 -1.56 -11.57 -16.19
C THR A 70 -2.49 -11.91 -15.03
N THR A 71 -3.67 -11.28 -14.99
CA THR A 71 -4.73 -11.57 -14.01
C THR A 71 -5.75 -12.58 -14.53
N ALA A 72 -5.64 -12.98 -15.81
CA ALA A 72 -6.44 -14.02 -16.41
C ALA A 72 -6.09 -15.40 -15.81
N ASN A 73 -7.11 -16.15 -15.39
CA ASN A 73 -7.12 -17.55 -14.90
C ASN A 73 -7.23 -17.83 -13.39
N THR A 74 -7.67 -16.91 -12.51
CA THR A 74 -7.93 -17.32 -11.11
C THR A 74 -9.29 -16.89 -10.59
N VAL A 75 -10.12 -17.90 -10.30
CA VAL A 75 -11.48 -17.88 -9.74
C VAL A 75 -11.51 -17.44 -8.26
N SER A 76 -10.62 -16.55 -7.78
CA SER A 76 -10.68 -16.01 -6.41
C SER A 76 -9.71 -14.85 -6.15
N PRO A 77 -10.06 -13.91 -5.25
CA PRO A 77 -11.19 -13.00 -5.37
C PRO A 77 -10.81 -11.88 -6.34
N VAL A 78 -11.75 -11.43 -7.16
CA VAL A 78 -11.60 -10.41 -8.20
C VAL A 78 -10.70 -9.23 -7.73
N TYR A 79 -10.76 -8.83 -6.46
CA TYR A 79 -10.13 -7.63 -5.92
C TYR A 79 -8.61 -7.67 -5.64
N CYS A 80 -7.85 -8.75 -5.82
CA CYS A 80 -6.40 -8.76 -5.55
C CYS A 80 -5.58 -9.60 -6.56
N CYS A 81 -4.35 -9.17 -6.87
CA CYS A 81 -3.40 -9.94 -7.65
C CYS A 81 -2.88 -11.15 -6.85
N CYS A 82 -3.10 -12.36 -7.36
CA CYS A 82 -2.71 -13.62 -6.73
C CYS A 82 -1.19 -13.81 -6.55
N LEU A 83 -0.36 -13.06 -7.27
CA LEU A 83 1.10 -13.22 -7.25
C LEU A 83 1.83 -12.23 -6.34
N CYS A 84 1.35 -10.99 -6.22
CA CYS A 84 2.01 -9.96 -5.42
C CYS A 84 1.14 -9.35 -4.32
N GLY A 85 -0.13 -9.77 -4.23
CA GLY A 85 -1.09 -9.30 -3.25
C GLY A 85 -1.59 -7.87 -3.48
N GLN A 86 -1.26 -7.24 -4.62
CA GLN A 86 -1.74 -5.90 -4.95
C GLN A 86 -3.27 -5.89 -5.02
N ARG A 87 -3.92 -5.00 -4.27
CA ARG A 87 -5.35 -4.77 -4.39
C ARG A 87 -5.65 -4.10 -5.74
N LEU A 88 -6.61 -4.68 -6.45
CA LEU A 88 -7.07 -4.27 -7.77
C LEU A 88 -8.43 -3.58 -7.64
N ASP A 89 -8.57 -2.48 -8.37
CA ASP A 89 -9.82 -1.74 -8.50
C ASP A 89 -10.47 -2.09 -9.84
N TRP A 90 -11.62 -2.76 -9.77
CA TRP A 90 -12.42 -3.15 -10.93
C TRP A 90 -13.69 -2.31 -11.08
N SER A 91 -13.79 -1.20 -10.33
CA SER A 91 -14.89 -0.27 -10.56
C SER A 91 -14.80 0.27 -11.99
N GLU A 92 -15.93 0.18 -12.70
CA GLU A 92 -16.09 0.86 -13.98
C GLU A 92 -16.00 2.37 -13.74
N GLU A 93 -15.34 3.09 -14.64
CA GLU A 93 -15.49 4.54 -14.66
C GLU A 93 -16.93 4.81 -15.07
N ASN A 94 -17.77 5.22 -14.12
CA ASN A 94 -19.09 5.77 -14.42
C ASN A 94 -18.91 7.09 -15.19
N GLU A 95 -18.56 7.00 -16.47
CA GLU A 95 -18.78 8.05 -17.44
C GLU A 95 -20.22 7.90 -17.95
N ASN A 96 -21.07 8.84 -17.54
CA ASN A 96 -22.46 9.09 -17.97
C ASN A 96 -23.56 8.54 -17.06
N ALA A 97 -23.75 9.19 -15.90
CA ALA A 97 -25.09 9.64 -15.54
C ALA A 97 -25.46 10.79 -16.50
N ARG A 98 -26.19 10.48 -17.57
CA ARG A 98 -26.89 11.44 -18.42
C ARG A 98 -28.36 11.06 -18.47
#